data_AF-A0A2R6CYN1-F1
#
_entry.id   AF-A0A2R6CYN1-F1
#
_cell.length_a   1.000
_cell.length_b   1.000
_cell.length_c   1.000
_cell.angle_alpha   90.00
_cell.angle_beta   90.00
_cell.angle_gamma   90.00
#
_symmetry.space_group_name_H-M   'P 1'
#
loop_
_entity.id
_entity.type
_entity.pdbx_description
1 polymer ?
#
loop_
_entity_poly.entity_id
_entity_poly.type
_entity_poly.pdbx_seq_one_letter_code
_entity_poly.pdbx_strand_id
1 'polypeptide(L)'
;MARRTHLMLLSSGGLRSLVATGLTACTFVVLAGYDALALRYIDESLSRKRIAFSAFVGYAVSQAIGNPILTGGSVRYRLYSLWGLSPRAVAKAILFAGVSFWLGFCTLGGVVFSVAPLGLAEAFGLTVELLPMSDDPVATVVHTEEGPMHFQEFWVAHGGGPAVESVEFRGSESASPTDDVRRALSDPVVVGPSNPVTSIGPMLALEGVPELLAETTVVAVSPFVEDRVFSGPADDLLAATGREPSTAGVAAAYPFADAFVVDGADGTDLD
;
A
#
# COMPACT_ATOMS: atom_id res chain seq x y z
N MET A 1 6.83 -16.71 -22.28
CA MET A 1 8.17 -16.91 -22.91
C MET A 1 8.90 -15.60 -23.26
N ALA A 2 8.24 -14.42 -23.24
CA ALA A 2 8.84 -13.13 -23.62
C ALA A 2 9.51 -12.31 -22.48
N ARG A 3 9.27 -12.64 -21.19
CA ARG A 3 9.89 -11.91 -20.05
C ARG A 3 11.37 -12.24 -19.76
N ARG A 4 11.92 -13.30 -20.37
CA ARG A 4 13.33 -13.70 -20.14
C ARG A 4 14.35 -12.91 -20.96
N THR A 5 13.93 -12.15 -21.96
CA THR A 5 14.84 -11.53 -22.93
C THR A 5 15.48 -10.22 -22.43
N HIS A 6 14.84 -9.49 -21.51
CA HIS A 6 15.38 -8.22 -20.99
C HIS A 6 16.50 -8.39 -19.94
N LEU A 7 16.56 -9.53 -19.24
CA LEU A 7 17.64 -9.82 -18.27
C LEU A 7 18.89 -10.49 -18.89
N MET A 8 18.82 -10.91 -20.16
CA MET A 8 19.92 -11.60 -20.85
C MET A 8 20.98 -10.67 -21.46
N LEU A 9 20.72 -9.35 -21.57
CA LEU A 9 21.66 -8.40 -22.19
C LEU A 9 22.86 -8.00 -21.30
N LEU A 10 22.95 -8.51 -20.08
CA LEU A 10 24.11 -8.32 -19.20
C LEU A 10 24.82 -9.65 -18.90
N SER A 11 25.07 -10.50 -19.89
CA SER A 11 25.52 -11.89 -19.67
C SER A 11 26.98 -12.08 -19.23
N SER A 12 27.80 -11.02 -19.14
CA SER A 12 29.17 -11.11 -18.59
C SER A 12 29.26 -10.45 -17.23
N GLY A 13 29.68 -11.19 -16.20
CA GLY A 13 29.88 -10.67 -14.83
C GLY A 13 30.77 -9.42 -14.79
N GLY A 14 31.78 -9.35 -15.66
CA GLY A 14 32.68 -8.18 -15.77
C GLY A 14 31.98 -6.88 -16.19
N LEU A 15 31.08 -6.92 -17.19
CA LEU A 15 30.33 -5.73 -17.62
C LEU A 15 29.37 -5.25 -16.53
N ARG A 16 28.71 -6.17 -15.82
CA ARG A 16 27.83 -5.81 -14.69
C ARG A 16 28.59 -5.11 -13.58
N SER A 17 29.74 -5.65 -13.19
CA SER A 17 30.60 -5.04 -12.18
C SER A 17 31.08 -3.65 -12.62
N LEU A 18 31.50 -3.51 -13.88
CA LEU A 18 31.96 -2.22 -14.41
C LEU A 18 30.84 -1.17 -14.43
N VAL A 19 29.64 -1.54 -14.87
CA VAL A 19 28.46 -0.66 -14.85
C VAL A 19 28.09 -0.28 -13.41
N ALA A 20 28.07 -1.23 -12.48
CA ALA A 20 27.75 -0.96 -11.07
C ALA A 20 28.77 0.00 -10.42
N THR A 21 30.07 -0.21 -10.66
CA THR A 21 31.12 0.70 -10.21
C THR A 21 30.97 2.08 -10.85
N GLY A 22 30.67 2.15 -12.14
CA GLY A 22 30.40 3.40 -12.85
C GLY A 22 29.23 4.18 -12.24
N LEU A 23 28.10 3.51 -12.00
CA LEU A 23 26.93 4.12 -11.37
C LEU A 23 27.23 4.61 -9.96
N THR A 24 27.97 3.84 -9.17
CA THR A 24 28.39 4.25 -7.82
C THR A 24 29.28 5.49 -7.85
N ALA A 25 30.25 5.54 -8.78
CA ALA A 25 31.08 6.72 -8.97
C ALA A 25 30.24 7.95 -9.39
N CYS A 26 29.28 7.76 -10.31
CA CYS A 26 28.34 8.81 -10.70
C CYS A 26 27.52 9.30 -9.49
N THR A 27 27.04 8.42 -8.61
CA THR A 27 26.34 8.81 -7.38
C THR A 27 27.20 9.73 -6.51
N PHE A 28 28.47 9.40 -6.27
CA PHE A 28 29.35 10.27 -5.48
C PHE A 28 29.62 11.62 -6.15
N VAL A 29 29.67 11.69 -7.50
CA VAL A 29 29.78 12.95 -8.23
C VAL A 29 28.53 13.81 -8.03
N VAL A 30 27.34 13.23 -8.13
CA VAL A 30 26.06 13.93 -7.89
C VAL A 30 26.01 14.44 -6.45
N LEU A 31 26.36 13.60 -5.48
CA LEU A 31 26.39 13.95 -4.06
C LEU A 31 27.39 15.08 -3.74
N ALA A 32 28.56 15.10 -4.38
CA ALA A 32 29.48 16.23 -4.30
C ALA A 32 28.91 17.50 -4.93
N GLY A 33 28.05 17.35 -5.96
CA GLY A 33 27.28 18.44 -6.55
C GLY A 33 26.30 19.09 -5.57
N TYR A 34 25.60 18.30 -4.75
CA TYR A 34 24.75 18.82 -3.68
C TYR A 34 25.53 19.68 -2.68
N ASP A 35 26.68 19.20 -2.22
CA ASP A 35 27.55 19.95 -1.32
C ASP A 35 28.08 21.24 -1.99
N ALA A 36 28.40 21.21 -3.28
CA ALA A 36 28.82 22.39 -4.03
C ALA A 36 27.69 23.43 -4.17
N LEU A 37 26.46 22.99 -4.41
CA LEU A 37 25.28 23.86 -4.44
C LEU A 37 24.98 24.45 -3.06
N ALA A 38 25.12 23.65 -2.01
CA ALA A 38 24.93 24.10 -0.63
C ALA A 38 25.91 25.22 -0.26
N LEU A 39 27.18 25.08 -0.62
CA LEU A 39 28.20 26.11 -0.40
C LEU A 39 27.89 27.38 -1.19
N ARG A 40 27.48 27.25 -2.46
CA ARG A 40 27.03 28.39 -3.27
C ARG A 40 25.82 29.10 -2.67
N TYR A 41 24.85 28.36 -2.12
CA TYR A 41 23.65 28.92 -1.49
C TYR A 41 23.95 29.76 -0.24
N ILE A 42 25.02 29.42 0.49
CA ILE A 42 25.43 30.14 1.71
C ILE A 42 26.55 31.16 1.46
N ASP A 43 26.87 31.45 0.20
CA ASP A 43 27.96 32.34 -0.22
C ASP A 43 29.35 31.94 0.31
N GLU A 44 29.57 30.65 0.55
CA GLU A 44 30.87 30.09 0.95
C GLU A 44 31.52 29.36 -0.22
N SER A 45 32.85 29.24 -0.22
CA SER A 45 33.54 28.50 -1.26
C SER A 45 34.69 27.66 -0.72
N LEU A 46 34.79 26.44 -1.24
CA LEU A 46 35.89 25.53 -1.01
C LEU A 46 36.38 25.00 -2.36
N SER A 47 37.64 24.59 -2.41
CA SER A 47 38.17 23.93 -3.61
C SER A 47 37.34 22.67 -3.95
N ARG A 48 37.12 22.40 -5.24
CA ARG A 48 36.35 21.21 -5.69
C ARG A 48 36.87 19.90 -5.09
N LYS A 49 38.18 19.79 -4.88
CA LYS A 49 38.82 18.62 -4.25
C LYS A 49 38.37 18.42 -2.80
N ARG A 50 38.28 19.50 -2.02
CA ARG A 50 37.80 19.48 -0.63
C ARG A 50 36.32 19.09 -0.55
N ILE A 51 35.50 19.63 -1.46
CA ILE A 51 34.07 19.29 -1.55
C ILE A 51 33.90 17.81 -1.88
N ALA A 52 34.56 17.32 -2.93
CA ALA A 52 34.50 15.92 -3.35
C ALA A 52 34.98 14.97 -2.25
N PHE A 53 36.08 15.32 -1.56
CA PHE A 53 36.59 14.53 -0.43
C PHE A 53 35.60 14.48 0.74
N SER A 54 35.05 15.63 1.14
CA SER A 54 34.06 15.71 2.21
C SER A 54 32.80 14.93 1.89
N ALA A 55 32.26 15.09 0.68
CA ALA A 55 31.10 14.34 0.21
C ALA A 55 31.39 12.83 0.19
N PHE A 56 32.51 12.40 -0.40
CA PHE A 56 32.87 10.99 -0.45
C PHE A 56 32.92 10.36 0.95
N VAL A 57 33.69 10.95 1.87
CA VAL A 57 33.83 10.40 3.24
C VAL A 57 32.51 10.49 4.00
N GLY A 58 31.83 11.64 3.94
CA GLY A 58 30.58 11.86 4.66
C GLY A 58 29.47 10.90 4.23
N TYR A 59 29.23 10.77 2.92
CA TYR A 59 28.20 9.87 2.41
C TYR A 59 28.60 8.39 2.51
N ALA A 60 29.87 8.02 2.30
CA ALA A 60 30.30 6.63 2.50
C ALA A 60 30.07 6.17 3.95
N VAL A 61 30.40 7.02 4.93
CA VAL A 61 30.17 6.73 6.35
C VAL A 61 28.66 6.69 6.65
N SER A 62 27.86 7.60 6.10
CA SER A 62 26.40 7.57 6.29
C SER A 62 25.74 6.30 5.77
N GLN A 63 26.14 5.83 4.59
CA GLN A 63 25.55 4.64 3.99
C GLN A 63 26.02 3.35 4.68
N ALA A 64 27.22 3.36 5.28
CA ALA A 64 27.73 2.20 6.02
C ALA A 64 27.16 2.09 7.44
N ILE A 65 26.97 3.21 8.14
CA ILE A 65 26.61 3.23 9.57
C ILE A 65 25.12 3.56 9.79
N GLY A 66 24.46 4.22 8.84
CA GLY A 66 23.11 4.75 8.98
C GLY A 66 23.07 6.11 9.67
N ASN A 67 21.86 6.64 9.88
CA ASN A 67 21.57 7.98 10.40
C ASN A 67 22.45 9.10 9.77
N PRO A 68 22.18 9.48 8.50
CA PRO A 68 23.05 10.38 7.73
C PRO A 68 23.29 11.74 8.37
N ILE A 69 22.38 12.21 9.22
CA ILE A 69 22.48 13.48 9.95
C ILE A 69 23.58 13.39 11.01
N LEU A 70 23.60 12.34 11.83
CA LEU A 70 24.60 12.18 12.89
C LEU A 70 25.95 11.74 12.35
N THR A 71 25.97 10.85 11.35
CA THR A 71 27.22 10.26 10.85
C THR A 71 27.86 11.12 9.76
N GLY A 72 27.20 11.31 8.62
CA GLY A 72 27.74 12.13 7.53
C GLY A 72 27.77 13.62 7.85
N GLY A 73 26.76 14.10 8.59
CA GLY A 73 26.72 15.48 9.07
C GLY A 73 27.90 15.82 9.99
N SER A 74 28.29 14.93 10.92
CA SER A 74 29.44 15.17 11.80
C SER A 74 30.78 15.17 11.06
N VAL A 75 30.94 14.30 10.05
CA VAL A 75 32.12 14.31 9.16
C VAL A 75 32.23 15.65 8.43
N ARG A 76 31.14 16.12 7.80
CA ARG A 76 31.12 17.43 7.12
C ARG A 76 31.36 18.56 8.12
N TYR A 77 30.74 18.51 9.30
CA TYR A 77 30.95 19.48 10.37
C TYR A 77 32.43 19.62 10.71
N ARG A 78 33.11 18.50 10.94
CA ARG A 78 34.53 18.49 11.29
C ARG A 78 35.40 19.00 10.13
N LEU A 79 35.21 18.49 8.92
CA LEU A 79 36.04 18.85 7.77
C LEU A 79 35.85 20.32 7.35
N TYR A 80 34.61 20.79 7.27
CA TYR A 80 34.33 22.17 6.88
C TYR A 80 34.78 23.17 7.95
N SER A 81 34.62 22.84 9.24
CA SER A 81 35.17 23.68 10.33
C SER A 81 36.70 23.75 10.29
N LEU A 82 37.38 22.62 10.02
CA LEU A 82 38.84 22.58 9.83
C LEU A 82 39.30 23.42 8.63
N TRP A 83 38.44 23.61 7.63
CA TRP A 83 38.72 24.45 6.47
C TRP A 83 38.21 25.88 6.60
N GLY A 84 37.79 26.28 7.79
CA GLY A 84 37.51 27.68 8.14
C GLY A 84 36.04 28.10 8.08
N LEU A 85 35.11 27.18 7.78
CA LEU A 85 33.69 27.52 7.79
C LEU A 85 33.16 27.65 9.22
N SER A 86 32.32 28.66 9.45
CA SER A 86 31.67 28.82 10.75
C SER A 86 30.69 27.67 11.03
N PRO A 87 30.45 27.28 12.30
CA PRO A 87 29.46 26.26 12.64
C PRO A 87 28.07 26.51 12.04
N ARG A 88 27.66 27.78 11.97
CA ARG A 88 26.40 28.21 11.37
C ARG A 88 26.38 27.98 9.85
N ALA A 89 27.47 28.27 9.15
CA ALA A 89 27.60 28.01 7.73
C ALA A 89 27.52 26.50 7.44
N VAL A 90 28.21 25.67 8.22
CA VAL A 90 28.16 24.22 8.04
C VAL A 90 26.77 23.66 8.32
N ALA A 91 26.10 24.12 9.38
CA ALA A 91 24.74 23.71 9.69
C ALA A 91 23.76 24.05 8.53
N LYS A 92 23.85 25.26 7.96
CA LYS A 92 23.06 25.64 6.78
C LYS A 92 23.36 24.77 5.57
N ALA A 93 24.63 24.44 5.32
CA ALA A 93 25.00 23.57 4.20
C ALA A 93 24.43 22.15 4.36
N ILE A 94 24.53 21.56 5.55
CA ILE A 94 23.96 20.23 5.85
C ILE A 94 22.44 20.25 5.70
N LEU A 95 21.78 21.30 6.22
CA LEU A 95 20.33 21.46 6.10
C LEU A 95 19.90 21.60 4.63
N PHE A 96 20.58 22.43 3.85
CA PHE A 96 20.32 22.60 2.42
C PHE A 96 20.44 21.28 1.68
N ALA A 97 21.53 20.53 1.88
CA ALA A 97 21.74 19.25 1.22
C ALA A 97 20.67 18.22 1.61
N GLY A 98 20.29 18.16 2.89
CA GLY A 98 19.24 17.26 3.37
C GLY A 98 17.87 17.60 2.78
N VAL A 99 17.45 18.85 2.84
CA VAL A 99 16.14 19.29 2.32
C VAL A 99 16.05 19.11 0.80
N SER A 100 17.08 19.50 0.05
CA SER A 100 17.10 19.34 -1.40
C SER A 100 17.13 17.87 -1.84
N PHE A 101 17.82 17.00 -1.11
CA PHE A 101 17.77 15.56 -1.34
C PHE A 101 16.35 15.01 -1.12
N TRP A 102 15.74 15.28 0.03
CA TRP A 102 14.40 14.76 0.35
C TRP A 102 13.32 15.30 -0.57
N LEU A 103 13.41 16.57 -0.95
CA LEU A 103 12.50 17.15 -1.94
C LEU A 103 12.62 16.39 -3.27
N GLY A 104 13.84 16.20 -3.79
CA GLY A 104 14.06 15.46 -5.03
C GLY A 104 13.61 14.00 -4.93
N PHE A 105 13.91 13.33 -3.81
CA PHE A 105 13.49 11.94 -3.55
C PHE A 105 11.96 11.81 -3.51
N CYS A 106 11.26 12.67 -2.77
CA CYS A 106 9.80 12.65 -2.67
C CYS A 106 9.13 13.02 -4.01
N THR A 107 9.66 14.01 -4.73
CA THR A 107 9.13 14.36 -6.06
C THR A 107 9.30 13.21 -7.05
N LEU A 108 10.49 12.62 -7.12
CA LEU A 108 10.73 11.49 -8.02
C LEU A 108 9.91 10.26 -7.61
N GLY A 109 9.87 9.94 -6.32
CA GLY A 109 9.06 8.84 -5.78
C GLY A 109 7.57 9.04 -6.08
N GLY A 110 7.05 10.25 -5.89
CA GLY A 110 5.68 10.60 -6.24
C GLY A 110 5.40 10.38 -7.73
N VAL A 111 6.25 10.91 -8.62
CA VAL A 111 6.11 10.71 -10.07
C VAL A 111 6.14 9.23 -10.44
N VAL A 112 7.09 8.46 -9.89
CA VAL A 112 7.21 7.03 -10.15
C VAL A 112 5.96 6.29 -9.71
N PHE A 113 5.48 6.50 -8.49
CA PHE A 113 4.27 5.81 -7.99
C PHE A 113 2.99 6.26 -8.68
N SER A 114 2.94 7.47 -9.24
CA SER A 114 1.80 7.92 -10.06
C SER A 114 1.73 7.22 -11.43
N VAL A 115 2.86 6.78 -12.01
CA VAL A 115 2.88 6.16 -13.35
C VAL A 115 3.15 4.65 -13.34
N ALA A 116 3.72 4.15 -12.25
CA ALA A 116 4.05 2.75 -12.04
C ALA A 116 3.70 2.37 -10.60
N PRO A 117 2.41 2.20 -10.28
CA PRO A 117 1.99 1.72 -8.98
C PRO A 117 2.65 0.36 -8.71
N LEU A 118 3.21 0.19 -7.51
CA LEU A 118 3.81 -1.08 -7.11
C LEU A 118 2.72 -2.13 -6.98
N GLY A 119 2.83 -3.22 -7.73
CA GLY A 119 2.00 -4.40 -7.51
C GLY A 119 2.31 -4.96 -6.12
N LEU A 120 1.35 -4.84 -5.19
CA LEU A 120 1.52 -5.30 -3.81
C LEU A 120 1.92 -6.77 -3.74
N ALA A 121 1.35 -7.59 -4.63
CA ALA A 121 1.68 -9.01 -4.78
C ALA A 121 3.16 -9.24 -5.09
N GLU A 122 3.76 -8.47 -6.01
CA GLU A 122 5.18 -8.60 -6.36
C GLU A 122 6.08 -8.13 -5.21
N ALA A 123 5.71 -7.03 -4.56
CA ALA A 123 6.46 -6.50 -3.42
C ALA A 123 6.54 -7.49 -2.24
N PHE A 124 5.47 -8.26 -2.00
CA PHE A 124 5.41 -9.28 -0.97
C PHE A 124 5.78 -10.69 -1.46
N GLY A 125 6.12 -10.86 -2.74
CA GLY A 125 6.48 -12.17 -3.30
C GLY A 125 5.33 -13.18 -3.27
N LEU A 126 4.09 -12.72 -3.40
CA LEU A 126 2.91 -13.59 -3.41
C LEU A 126 2.90 -14.49 -4.65
N THR A 127 2.52 -15.76 -4.45
CA THR A 127 2.31 -16.73 -5.53
C THR A 127 0.88 -16.72 -6.06
N VAL A 128 -0.02 -16.02 -5.36
CA VAL A 128 -1.42 -15.82 -5.74
C VAL A 128 -1.59 -14.49 -6.47
N GLU A 129 -2.55 -14.45 -7.37
CA GLU A 129 -2.99 -13.21 -8.00
C GLU A 129 -3.88 -12.44 -7.00
N LEU A 130 -3.54 -11.17 -6.76
CA LEU A 130 -4.27 -10.30 -5.84
C LEU A 130 -4.90 -9.17 -6.65
N LEU A 131 -6.22 -9.25 -6.82
CA LEU A 131 -7.01 -8.28 -7.57
C LEU A 131 -7.87 -7.44 -6.61
N PRO A 132 -7.69 -6.11 -6.55
CA PRO A 132 -8.68 -5.23 -5.96
C PRO A 132 -10.02 -5.40 -6.68
N MET A 133 -11.14 -5.32 -5.95
CA MET A 133 -12.47 -5.45 -6.55
C MET A 133 -12.75 -4.42 -7.65
N SER A 134 -12.13 -3.24 -7.56
CA SER A 134 -12.20 -2.14 -8.52
C SER A 134 -10.98 -1.22 -8.35
N ASP A 135 -10.61 -0.50 -9.40
CA ASP A 135 -9.67 0.63 -9.33
C ASP A 135 -10.36 1.95 -8.94
N ASP A 136 -11.69 1.98 -8.96
CA ASP A 136 -12.50 3.15 -8.62
C ASP A 136 -12.74 3.23 -7.10
N PRO A 137 -12.86 4.46 -6.54
CA PRO A 137 -13.03 4.63 -5.11
C PRO A 137 -14.43 4.20 -4.65
N VAL A 138 -14.48 3.19 -3.77
CA VAL A 138 -15.70 2.79 -3.04
C VAL A 138 -15.43 2.83 -1.55
N ALA A 139 -16.26 3.56 -0.80
CA ALA A 139 -16.15 3.70 0.64
C ALA A 139 -17.37 3.13 1.35
N THR A 140 -17.14 2.25 2.34
CA THR A 140 -18.20 1.76 3.21
C THR A 140 -18.50 2.82 4.29
N VAL A 141 -19.72 3.35 4.26
CA VAL A 141 -20.21 4.36 5.19
C VAL A 141 -21.30 3.74 6.05
N VAL A 142 -21.16 3.85 7.36
CA VAL A 142 -22.12 3.39 8.36
C VAL A 142 -22.95 4.59 8.79
N HIS A 143 -24.27 4.48 8.65
CA HIS A 143 -25.21 5.50 9.13
C HIS A 143 -25.67 5.12 10.54
N THR A 144 -25.58 6.08 11.45
CA THR A 144 -25.94 5.94 12.87
C THR A 144 -26.71 7.17 13.32
N GLU A 145 -27.26 7.14 14.54
CA GLU A 145 -27.93 8.28 15.16
C GLU A 145 -26.99 9.52 15.34
N GLU A 146 -25.68 9.30 15.36
CA GLU A 146 -24.66 10.35 15.48
C GLU A 146 -24.27 10.94 14.10
N GLY A 147 -24.75 10.34 13.01
CA GLY A 147 -24.49 10.73 11.64
C GLY A 147 -23.66 9.70 10.84
N PRO A 148 -23.47 9.94 9.53
CA PRO A 148 -22.71 9.02 8.68
C PRO A 148 -21.21 9.08 8.99
N MET A 149 -20.58 7.91 9.15
CA MET A 149 -19.14 7.79 9.40
C MET A 149 -18.50 6.70 8.54
N HIS A 150 -17.20 6.83 8.27
CA HIS A 150 -16.47 5.80 7.54
C HIS A 150 -16.38 4.52 8.39
N PHE A 151 -16.45 3.33 7.78
CA PHE A 151 -16.44 2.06 8.53
C PHE A 151 -15.25 1.92 9.51
N GLN A 152 -14.06 2.39 9.13
CA GLN A 152 -12.90 2.39 10.03
C GLN A 152 -13.07 3.33 11.24
N GLU A 153 -13.76 4.45 11.08
CA GLU A 153 -14.06 5.35 12.18
C GLU A 153 -15.08 4.71 13.14
N PHE A 154 -16.13 4.11 12.59
CA PHE A 154 -17.11 3.32 13.36
C PHE A 154 -16.42 2.22 14.18
N TRP A 155 -15.60 1.40 13.53
CA TRP A 155 -15.05 0.20 14.16
C TRP A 155 -13.84 0.48 15.04
N VAL A 156 -12.88 1.28 14.58
CA VAL A 156 -11.61 1.50 15.29
C VAL A 156 -11.74 2.62 16.31
N ALA A 157 -12.33 3.76 15.95
CA ALA A 157 -12.41 4.91 16.86
C ALA A 157 -13.55 4.75 17.87
N HIS A 158 -14.70 4.21 17.44
CA HIS A 158 -15.89 4.05 18.31
C HIS A 158 -16.11 2.62 18.79
N GLY A 159 -15.23 1.68 18.43
CA GLY A 159 -15.30 0.29 18.89
C GLY A 159 -16.57 -0.45 18.44
N GLY A 160 -17.25 0.04 17.39
CA GLY A 160 -18.55 -0.48 16.97
C GLY A 160 -19.71 -0.15 17.92
N GLY A 161 -19.53 0.80 18.83
CA GLY A 161 -20.53 1.14 19.86
C GLY A 161 -21.83 1.78 19.35
N PRO A 162 -21.79 2.74 18.40
CA PRO A 162 -23.01 3.40 17.90
C PRO A 162 -23.97 2.41 17.23
N ALA A 163 -25.28 2.61 17.39
CA ALA A 163 -26.27 1.76 16.74
C ALA A 163 -26.27 1.97 15.21
N VAL A 164 -26.19 0.88 14.44
CA VAL A 164 -26.19 0.94 12.98
C VAL A 164 -27.63 1.03 12.46
N GLU A 165 -27.92 2.08 11.69
CA GLU A 165 -29.22 2.28 11.02
C GLU A 165 -29.20 1.72 9.58
N SER A 166 -28.10 1.94 8.86
CA SER A 166 -27.90 1.40 7.50
C SER A 166 -26.44 1.44 7.08
N VAL A 167 -26.11 0.74 5.99
CA VAL A 167 -24.77 0.73 5.38
C VAL A 167 -24.88 1.19 3.93
N GLU A 168 -24.05 2.18 3.55
CA GLU A 168 -23.95 2.75 2.21
C GLU A 168 -22.57 2.40 1.61
N PHE A 169 -22.55 1.94 0.35
CA PHE A 169 -21.30 1.77 -0.41
C PHE A 169 -21.11 2.97 -1.34
N ARG A 170 -20.62 4.08 -0.79
CA ARG A 170 -20.50 5.35 -1.51
C ARG A 170 -19.53 5.23 -2.68
N GLY A 171 -19.97 5.61 -3.87
CA GLY A 171 -19.20 5.56 -5.12
C GLY A 171 -19.38 4.26 -5.91
N SER A 172 -20.03 3.25 -5.33
CA SER A 172 -20.30 1.97 -6.00
C SER A 172 -21.11 2.13 -7.29
N GLU A 173 -21.99 3.13 -7.34
CA GLU A 173 -22.83 3.46 -8.50
C GLU A 173 -22.05 3.88 -9.76
N SER A 174 -20.78 4.26 -9.58
CA SER A 174 -19.89 4.69 -10.67
C SER A 174 -18.65 3.81 -10.82
N ALA A 175 -18.46 2.87 -9.89
CA ALA A 175 -17.32 1.98 -9.85
C ALA A 175 -17.59 0.72 -10.67
N SER A 176 -16.55 0.19 -11.30
CA SER A 176 -16.64 -1.06 -12.07
C SER A 176 -15.54 -2.05 -11.68
N PRO A 177 -15.81 -3.36 -11.70
CA PRO A 177 -14.74 -4.33 -11.62
C PRO A 177 -13.86 -4.24 -12.87
N THR A 178 -12.55 -4.43 -12.68
CA THR A 178 -11.60 -4.46 -13.80
C THR A 178 -11.83 -5.68 -14.69
N ASP A 179 -11.31 -5.66 -15.92
CA ASP A 179 -11.41 -6.81 -16.82
C ASP A 179 -10.78 -8.08 -16.23
N ASP A 180 -9.76 -7.93 -15.39
CA ASP A 180 -9.10 -9.04 -14.70
C ASP A 180 -10.00 -9.64 -13.62
N VAL A 181 -10.71 -8.80 -12.85
CA VAL A 181 -11.73 -9.26 -11.89
C VAL A 181 -12.87 -9.96 -12.61
N ARG A 182 -13.40 -9.39 -13.69
CA ARG A 182 -14.49 -10.00 -14.48
C ARG A 182 -14.10 -11.38 -15.01
N ARG A 183 -12.85 -11.52 -15.49
CA ARG A 183 -12.32 -12.80 -15.95
C ARG A 183 -12.17 -13.80 -14.81
N ALA A 184 -11.65 -13.37 -13.66
CA ALA A 184 -11.48 -14.24 -12.50
C ALA A 184 -12.84 -14.75 -11.97
N LEU A 185 -13.88 -13.91 -11.98
CA LEU A 185 -15.23 -14.28 -11.55
C LEU A 185 -15.97 -15.21 -12.54
N SER A 186 -15.44 -15.44 -13.74
CA SER A 186 -16.01 -16.42 -14.69
C SER A 186 -15.62 -17.87 -14.40
N ASP A 187 -14.63 -18.08 -13.51
CA ASP A 187 -14.27 -19.40 -12.99
C ASP A 187 -15.08 -19.71 -11.71
N PRO A 188 -15.10 -20.97 -11.20
CA PRO A 188 -15.76 -21.29 -9.95
C PRO A 188 -15.23 -20.47 -8.77
N VAL A 189 -16.14 -19.92 -7.96
CA VAL A 189 -15.83 -18.97 -6.89
C VAL A 189 -16.04 -19.59 -5.52
N VAL A 190 -15.13 -19.29 -4.59
CA VAL A 190 -15.31 -19.54 -3.17
C VAL A 190 -15.46 -18.20 -2.45
N VAL A 191 -16.61 -17.98 -1.81
CA VAL A 191 -16.80 -16.84 -0.90
C VAL A 191 -16.34 -17.28 0.49
N GLY A 192 -15.24 -16.70 0.97
CA GLY A 192 -14.71 -17.01 2.29
C GLY A 192 -15.62 -16.58 3.44
N PRO A 193 -15.35 -17.02 4.68
CA PRO A 193 -16.13 -16.72 5.89
C PRO A 193 -15.91 -15.28 6.37
N SER A 194 -16.30 -14.31 5.56
CA SER A 194 -16.15 -12.87 5.81
C SER A 194 -17.49 -12.23 6.13
N ASN A 195 -17.46 -10.97 6.57
CA ASN A 195 -18.68 -10.21 6.85
C ASN A 195 -19.50 -10.00 5.55
N PRO A 196 -20.75 -10.50 5.48
CA PRO A 196 -21.56 -10.41 4.25
C PRO A 196 -21.97 -8.99 3.90
N VAL A 197 -22.01 -8.09 4.89
CA VAL A 197 -22.39 -6.70 4.68
C VAL A 197 -21.19 -5.87 4.28
N THR A 198 -20.13 -5.82 5.08
CA THR A 198 -19.05 -4.84 4.87
C THR A 198 -17.80 -5.39 4.18
N SER A 199 -17.64 -6.71 4.09
CA SER A 199 -16.50 -7.31 3.37
C SER A 199 -16.90 -7.75 1.96
N ILE A 200 -17.99 -8.52 1.83
CA ILE A 200 -18.48 -9.00 0.54
C ILE A 200 -19.46 -8.01 -0.10
N GLY A 201 -20.29 -7.33 0.69
CA GLY A 201 -21.27 -6.37 0.19
C GLY A 201 -20.72 -5.27 -0.73
N PRO A 202 -19.56 -4.63 -0.46
CA PRO A 202 -18.98 -3.68 -1.39
C PRO A 202 -18.69 -4.28 -2.78
N MET A 203 -18.26 -5.54 -2.84
CA MET A 203 -18.00 -6.23 -4.11
C MET A 203 -19.30 -6.47 -4.88
N LEU A 204 -20.36 -6.87 -4.17
CA LEU A 204 -21.69 -7.09 -4.74
C LEU A 204 -22.38 -5.79 -5.17
N ALA A 205 -21.97 -4.65 -4.62
CA ALA A 205 -22.49 -3.35 -5.01
C ALA A 205 -21.94 -2.86 -6.37
N LEU A 206 -20.88 -3.49 -6.89
CA LEU A 206 -20.33 -3.13 -8.20
C LEU A 206 -21.18 -3.68 -9.35
N GLU A 207 -21.35 -2.87 -10.40
CA GLU A 207 -22.15 -3.24 -11.57
C GLU A 207 -21.59 -4.49 -12.29
N GLY A 208 -22.46 -5.51 -12.43
CA GLY A 208 -22.15 -6.75 -13.13
C GLY A 208 -21.56 -7.86 -12.26
N VAL A 209 -21.14 -7.58 -11.02
CA VAL A 209 -20.58 -8.61 -10.13
C VAL A 209 -21.63 -9.63 -9.70
N PRO A 210 -22.83 -9.25 -9.24
CA PRO A 210 -23.88 -10.21 -8.90
C PRO A 210 -24.27 -11.12 -10.07
N GLU A 211 -24.35 -10.57 -11.28
CA GLU A 211 -24.70 -11.31 -12.49
C GLU A 211 -23.61 -12.34 -12.84
N LEU A 212 -22.34 -11.96 -12.77
CA LEU A 212 -21.22 -12.90 -13.00
C LEU A 212 -21.21 -14.04 -11.98
N LEU A 213 -21.48 -13.73 -10.70
CA LEU A 213 -21.55 -14.75 -9.66
C LEU A 213 -22.73 -15.71 -9.87
N ALA A 214 -23.86 -15.24 -10.39
CA ALA A 214 -25.00 -16.09 -10.68
C ALA A 214 -24.81 -17.00 -11.92
N GLU A 215 -23.81 -16.71 -12.76
CA GLU A 215 -23.49 -17.50 -13.97
C GLU A 215 -22.39 -18.54 -13.75
N THR A 216 -21.72 -18.52 -12.59
CA THR A 216 -20.64 -19.45 -12.24
C THR A 216 -21.03 -20.32 -11.05
N THR A 217 -20.25 -21.38 -10.80
CA THR A 217 -20.43 -22.19 -9.59
C THR A 217 -19.86 -21.45 -8.38
N VAL A 218 -20.68 -21.22 -7.36
CA VAL A 218 -20.29 -20.51 -6.15
C VAL A 218 -20.50 -21.37 -4.91
N VAL A 219 -19.43 -21.53 -4.12
CA VAL A 219 -19.50 -22.13 -2.77
C VAL A 219 -19.21 -21.05 -1.73
N ALA A 220 -20.15 -20.81 -0.83
CA ALA A 220 -19.99 -19.86 0.27
C ALA A 220 -19.65 -20.58 1.57
N VAL A 221 -18.75 -20.01 2.37
CA VAL A 221 -18.44 -20.50 3.72
C VAL A 221 -19.08 -19.55 4.73
N SER A 222 -19.91 -20.08 5.63
CA SER A 222 -20.54 -19.26 6.67
C SER A 222 -19.48 -18.69 7.63
N PRO A 223 -19.56 -17.41 8.03
CA PRO A 223 -18.73 -16.83 9.10
C PRO A 223 -19.23 -17.20 10.51
N PHE A 224 -20.38 -17.87 10.62
CA PHE A 224 -20.95 -18.31 11.89
C PHE A 224 -20.38 -19.66 12.31
N VAL A 225 -20.14 -19.78 13.62
CA VAL A 225 -19.81 -21.02 14.32
C VAL A 225 -20.91 -21.21 15.34
N GLU A 226 -21.73 -22.25 15.15
CA GLU A 226 -22.99 -22.44 15.88
C GLU A 226 -23.91 -21.20 15.75
N ASP A 227 -24.29 -20.57 16.86
CA ASP A 227 -25.18 -19.42 16.92
C ASP A 227 -24.45 -18.07 16.98
N ARG A 228 -23.13 -18.04 16.75
CA ARG A 228 -22.29 -16.83 16.91
C ARG A 228 -21.39 -16.57 15.72
N VAL A 229 -21.17 -15.30 15.41
CA VAL A 229 -20.12 -14.90 14.47
C VAL A 229 -18.74 -15.20 15.05
N PHE A 230 -17.83 -15.74 14.25
CA PHE A 230 -16.46 -16.02 14.70
C PHE A 230 -15.72 -14.74 15.14
N SER A 231 -15.88 -13.64 14.40
CA SER A 231 -15.25 -12.35 14.72
C SER A 231 -15.89 -11.17 13.99
N GLY A 232 -15.82 -9.99 14.60
CA GLY A 232 -16.28 -8.73 14.00
C GLY A 232 -17.79 -8.50 14.11
N PRO A 233 -18.30 -7.36 13.61
CA PRO A 233 -19.67 -6.92 13.83
C PRO A 233 -20.68 -7.49 12.83
N ALA A 234 -20.48 -8.73 12.37
CA ALA A 234 -21.31 -9.25 11.27
C ALA A 234 -22.78 -9.44 11.66
N ASP A 235 -23.02 -9.82 12.91
CA ASP A 235 -24.35 -9.93 13.52
C ASP A 235 -25.07 -8.57 13.59
N ASP A 236 -24.43 -7.55 14.16
CA ASP A 236 -25.00 -6.20 14.27
C ASP A 236 -25.30 -5.61 12.88
N LEU A 237 -24.40 -5.80 11.92
CA LEU A 237 -24.56 -5.29 10.56
C LEU A 237 -25.62 -6.07 9.75
N LEU A 238 -25.72 -7.38 9.94
CA LEU A 238 -26.80 -8.18 9.34
C LEU A 238 -28.15 -7.71 9.88
N ALA A 239 -28.27 -7.58 11.20
CA ALA A 239 -29.49 -7.10 11.84
C ALA A 239 -29.88 -5.70 11.34
N ALA A 240 -28.92 -4.78 11.25
CA ALA A 240 -29.15 -3.43 10.74
C ALA A 240 -29.55 -3.38 9.26
N THR A 241 -29.18 -4.39 8.46
CA THR A 241 -29.60 -4.52 7.07
C THR A 241 -30.88 -5.36 6.90
N GLY A 242 -31.58 -5.64 8.00
CA GLY A 242 -32.86 -6.37 7.99
C GLY A 242 -32.71 -7.87 7.77
N ARG A 243 -31.51 -8.42 7.99
CA ARG A 243 -31.22 -9.86 7.85
C ARG A 243 -31.01 -10.49 9.21
N GLU A 244 -31.32 -11.78 9.30
CA GLU A 244 -31.10 -12.54 10.51
C GLU A 244 -29.59 -12.66 10.79
N PRO A 245 -29.10 -12.43 12.01
CA PRO A 245 -27.71 -12.63 12.37
C PRO A 245 -27.42 -14.13 12.58
N SER A 246 -27.54 -14.90 11.49
CA SER A 246 -27.33 -16.35 11.46
C SER A 246 -26.86 -16.79 10.06
N THR A 247 -26.45 -18.06 9.94
CA THR A 247 -26.14 -18.68 8.64
C THR A 247 -27.30 -18.53 7.64
N ALA A 248 -28.56 -18.59 8.09
CA ALA A 248 -29.72 -18.38 7.22
C ALA A 248 -29.77 -16.95 6.64
N GLY A 249 -29.45 -15.94 7.46
CA GLY A 249 -29.35 -14.56 6.98
C GLY A 249 -28.16 -14.31 6.04
N VAL A 250 -27.06 -15.05 6.22
CA VAL A 250 -25.94 -15.08 5.25
C VAL A 250 -26.39 -15.74 3.94
N ALA A 251 -27.15 -16.84 3.98
CA ALA A 251 -27.69 -17.46 2.79
C ALA A 251 -28.64 -16.52 2.03
N ALA A 252 -29.51 -15.80 2.76
CA ALA A 252 -30.34 -14.75 2.18
C ALA A 252 -29.51 -13.57 1.60
N ALA A 253 -28.28 -13.38 2.06
CA ALA A 253 -27.35 -12.38 1.53
C ALA A 253 -26.71 -12.79 0.20
N TYR A 254 -26.59 -14.09 -0.06
CA TYR A 254 -25.89 -14.65 -1.22
C TYR A 254 -26.84 -15.53 -2.05
N PRO A 255 -27.86 -14.96 -2.70
CA PRO A 255 -28.80 -15.74 -3.52
C PRO A 255 -28.16 -16.41 -4.75
N PHE A 256 -26.90 -16.07 -5.05
CA PHE A 256 -26.08 -16.64 -6.11
C PHE A 256 -25.28 -17.87 -5.68
N ALA A 257 -25.25 -18.23 -4.40
CA ALA A 257 -24.47 -19.37 -3.91
C ALA A 257 -25.18 -20.70 -4.20
N ASP A 258 -24.47 -21.64 -4.85
CA ASP A 258 -24.99 -22.98 -5.14
C ASP A 258 -24.87 -23.95 -3.95
N ALA A 259 -23.92 -23.68 -3.05
CA ALA A 259 -23.68 -24.50 -1.88
C ALA A 259 -23.10 -23.68 -0.72
N PHE A 260 -23.38 -24.14 0.50
CA PHE A 260 -22.83 -23.58 1.72
C PHE A 260 -21.98 -24.60 2.47
N VAL A 261 -20.85 -24.14 3.00
CA VAL A 261 -20.07 -24.84 4.03
C VAL A 261 -20.38 -24.18 5.36
N VAL A 262 -20.96 -24.96 6.27
CA VAL A 262 -21.41 -24.53 7.60
C VAL A 262 -20.65 -25.29 8.69
N ASP A 263 -20.62 -24.73 9.90
CA ASP A 263 -20.07 -25.45 11.06
C ASP A 263 -20.90 -26.70 11.36
N GLY A 264 -20.26 -27.80 11.78
CA GLY A 264 -20.96 -29.07 12.00
C GLY A 264 -21.96 -29.07 13.15
N ALA A 265 -21.86 -28.10 14.07
CA ALA A 265 -22.82 -27.90 15.15
C ALA A 265 -23.86 -26.80 14.82
N ASP A 266 -23.73 -26.13 13.67
CA ASP A 266 -24.76 -25.21 13.16
C ASP A 266 -25.96 -26.03 12.66
N GLY A 267 -27.11 -25.83 13.30
CA GLY A 267 -28.36 -26.51 12.99
C GLY A 267 -29.18 -25.84 11.88
N THR A 268 -28.63 -24.84 11.20
CA THR A 268 -29.30 -24.13 10.12
C THR A 268 -29.59 -25.07 8.96
N ASP A 269 -30.87 -25.17 8.59
CA ASP A 269 -31.31 -25.92 7.42
C ASP A 269 -31.29 -25.00 6.19
N LEU A 270 -30.52 -25.39 5.18
CA LEU A 270 -30.35 -24.66 3.92
C LEU A 270 -30.84 -25.59 2.80
N ASP A 271 -32.17 -25.73 2.70
CA ASP A 271 -32.87 -26.48 1.66
C ASP A 271 -32.75 -25.83 0.26
#